data_AF-A0A972EYP7-F1
#
_entry.id   AF-A0A972EYP7-F1
#
_cell.length_a   1.000
_cell.length_b   1.000
_cell.length_c   1.000
_cell.angle_alpha   90.00
_cell.angle_beta   90.00
_cell.angle_gamma   90.00
#
_symmetry.space_group_name_H-M   'P 1'
#
loop_
_entity.id
_entity.type
_entity.pdbx_description
1 polymer ?
#
loop_
_entity_poly.entity_id
_entity_poly.type
_entity_poly.pdbx_seq_one_letter_code
_entity_poly.pdbx_strand_id
1 'polypeptide(L)'
;MDPVRHFKVSITVLALLISLGTLGYMGIEGWNFLDSLFMTAITLATVGYQEIHPLSENGKIFTMLLIVFGVSVLGYIVGSLAQIMFEGQFQRIMGRKKVEKKIEALCDHYIVCGFGRMGALICREFAAKPLPFVVVEKMPDVIEKLEADDYLFLRGDATDDETLLKAGIKRAKGLISVVASDTENVYITLTARELNPDLYILARSGAEGSDIKLKRAGASKVISPYLIGGSRMAQAILRPNVVDFIEIATGREHLELQMEEIIIPPHSGFVGENLISSGFRKETGVMIVGIKKSTGRMVFNPESHTRLEARDTLIVLGEQSAIQKLEYLVQCATCAEDIIKRHKGKSDGDGQVRER
;
A
#
# COMPACT_ATOMS: atom_id res chain seq x y z
N MET A 1 -3.94 -6.82 -27.71
CA MET A 1 -4.32 -6.37 -29.08
C MET A 1 -5.11 -5.08 -28.91
N ASP A 2 -4.86 -4.04 -29.70
CA ASP A 2 -5.43 -2.71 -29.48
C ASP A 2 -6.77 -2.58 -30.25
N PRO A 3 -7.94 -2.73 -29.60
CA PRO A 3 -9.23 -2.72 -30.29
C PRO A 3 -9.55 -1.34 -30.89
N VAL A 4 -8.92 -0.26 -30.41
CA VAL A 4 -9.06 1.07 -31.02
C VAL A 4 -8.47 1.07 -32.43
N ARG A 5 -7.35 0.35 -32.65
CA ARG A 5 -6.75 0.20 -33.98
C ARG A 5 -7.67 -0.59 -34.92
N HIS A 6 -8.26 -1.69 -34.45
CA HIS A 6 -9.20 -2.48 -35.25
C HIS A 6 -10.44 -1.67 -35.61
N PHE A 7 -11.01 -0.93 -34.66
CA PHE A 7 -12.16 -0.07 -34.91
C PHE A 7 -11.88 1.01 -35.96
N LYS A 8 -10.70 1.66 -35.91
CA LYS A 8 -10.26 2.62 -36.94
C LYS A 8 -10.11 1.95 -38.32
N VAL A 9 -9.54 0.75 -38.38
CA VAL A 9 -9.41 -0.01 -39.63
C VAL A 9 -10.80 -0.34 -40.19
N SER A 10 -11.75 -0.79 -39.36
CA SER A 10 -13.11 -1.12 -39.80
C SER A 10 -13.89 0.08 -40.33
N ILE A 11 -13.77 1.25 -39.69
CA ILE A 11 -14.36 2.50 -40.20
C ILE A 11 -13.75 2.86 -41.56
N THR A 12 -12.44 2.71 -41.70
CA THR A 12 -11.73 2.99 -42.96
C THR A 12 -12.19 2.06 -44.08
N VAL A 13 -12.34 0.76 -43.78
CA VAL A 13 -12.85 -0.24 -44.72
C VAL A 13 -14.30 0.04 -45.10
N LEU A 14 -15.16 0.44 -44.16
CA LEU A 14 -16.54 0.83 -44.46
C LEU A 14 -16.62 2.05 -45.38
N ALA A 15 -15.80 3.09 -45.12
CA ALA A 15 -15.72 4.26 -45.99
C ALA A 15 -15.25 3.90 -47.41
N LEU A 16 -14.29 2.98 -47.52
CA LEU A 16 -13.82 2.47 -48.82
C LEU A 16 -14.93 1.69 -49.55
N LEU A 17 -15.69 0.85 -48.83
CA LEU A 17 -16.82 0.10 -49.37
C LEU A 17 -17.93 1.03 -49.88
N ILE A 18 -18.27 2.09 -49.13
CA ILE A 18 -19.25 3.09 -49.56
C ILE A 18 -18.76 3.81 -50.84
N SER A 19 -17.47 4.16 -50.88
CA SER A 19 -16.87 4.82 -52.05
C SER A 19 -16.85 3.91 -53.27
N LEU A 20 -16.46 2.64 -53.10
CA LEU A 20 -16.43 1.64 -54.16
C LEU A 20 -17.83 1.30 -54.67
N GLY A 21 -18.80 1.16 -53.76
CA GLY A 21 -20.22 0.99 -54.07
C GLY A 21 -20.73 2.12 -54.94
N THR A 22 -20.51 3.37 -54.49
CA THR A 22 -20.97 4.57 -55.19
C THR A 22 -20.32 4.70 -56.57
N LEU A 23 -19.01 4.54 -56.67
CA LEU A 23 -18.30 4.60 -57.96
C LEU A 23 -18.68 3.43 -58.88
N GLY A 24 -18.98 2.26 -58.32
CA GLY A 24 -19.43 1.09 -59.08
C GLY A 24 -20.78 1.33 -59.74
N TYR A 25 -21.77 1.88 -59.01
CA TYR A 25 -23.06 2.25 -59.61
C TYR A 25 -22.93 3.39 -60.64
N MET A 26 -22.09 4.40 -60.39
CA MET A 26 -21.82 5.46 -61.36
C MET A 26 -21.17 4.92 -62.64
N GLY A 27 -20.25 3.96 -62.54
CA GLY A 27 -19.50 3.43 -63.68
C GLY A 27 -20.24 2.34 -64.45
N ILE A 28 -20.97 1.46 -63.77
CA ILE A 28 -21.68 0.32 -64.38
C ILE A 28 -23.06 0.75 -64.89
N GLU A 29 -23.81 1.51 -64.09
CA GLU A 29 -25.20 1.87 -64.38
C GLU A 29 -25.34 3.33 -64.87
N GLY A 30 -24.28 4.13 -64.80
CA GLY A 30 -24.30 5.52 -65.29
C GLY A 30 -25.15 6.47 -64.44
N TRP A 31 -25.49 6.08 -63.21
CA TRP A 31 -26.34 6.89 -62.33
C TRP A 31 -25.62 8.12 -61.82
N ASN A 32 -26.40 9.14 -61.41
CA ASN A 32 -25.83 10.30 -60.74
C ASN A 32 -25.23 9.91 -59.37
N PHE A 33 -24.35 10.77 -58.83
CA PHE A 33 -23.66 10.51 -57.56
C PHE A 33 -24.62 10.25 -56.40
N LEU A 34 -25.71 11.01 -56.32
CA LEU A 34 -26.64 10.96 -55.20
C LEU A 34 -27.44 9.65 -55.20
N ASP A 35 -27.93 9.23 -56.36
CA ASP A 35 -28.64 7.96 -56.56
C ASP A 35 -27.70 6.77 -56.28
N SER A 36 -26.45 6.85 -56.76
CA SER A 36 -25.44 5.80 -56.53
C SER A 36 -25.05 5.67 -55.06
N LEU A 37 -24.89 6.79 -54.36
CA LEU A 37 -24.59 6.82 -52.93
C LEU A 37 -25.77 6.32 -52.12
N PHE A 38 -26.99 6.76 -52.47
CA PHE A 38 -28.21 6.33 -51.81
C PHE A 38 -28.43 4.82 -51.97
N MET A 39 -28.25 4.27 -53.19
CA MET A 39 -28.33 2.83 -53.44
C MET A 39 -27.30 2.07 -52.58
N THR A 40 -26.05 2.53 -52.59
CA THR A 40 -24.98 1.93 -51.78
C THR A 40 -25.32 1.93 -50.30
N ALA A 41 -25.87 3.04 -49.78
CA ALA A 41 -26.24 3.17 -48.39
C ALA A 41 -27.38 2.21 -48.00
N ILE A 42 -28.45 2.10 -48.79
CA ILE A 42 -29.58 1.19 -48.48
C ILE A 42 -29.18 -0.28 -48.60
N THR A 43 -28.28 -0.61 -49.54
CA THR A 43 -27.73 -1.95 -49.74
C THR A 43 -26.84 -2.36 -48.57
N LEU A 44 -25.88 -1.49 -48.19
CA LEU A 44 -25.00 -1.76 -47.05
C LEU A 44 -25.78 -1.78 -45.73
N ALA A 45 -26.72 -0.87 -45.51
CA ALA A 45 -27.55 -0.84 -44.30
C ALA A 45 -28.52 -2.02 -44.17
N THR A 46 -28.56 -2.94 -45.14
CA THR A 46 -29.43 -4.12 -45.18
C THR A 46 -30.94 -3.80 -45.17
N VAL A 47 -31.31 -2.57 -45.55
CA VAL A 47 -32.72 -2.14 -45.62
C VAL A 47 -33.41 -2.75 -46.84
N GLY A 48 -32.76 -2.66 -48.01
CA GLY A 48 -33.20 -3.35 -49.23
C GLY A 48 -34.62 -3.01 -49.72
N TYR A 49 -35.07 -1.76 -49.54
CA TYR A 49 -36.46 -1.36 -49.82
C TYR A 49 -36.87 -1.56 -51.29
N GLN A 50 -36.18 -0.91 -52.23
CA GLN A 50 -36.37 -1.07 -53.67
C GLN A 50 -35.14 -0.53 -54.44
N GLU A 51 -34.88 -1.06 -55.64
CA GLU A 51 -33.93 -0.47 -56.59
C GLU A 51 -34.43 0.92 -57.03
N ILE A 52 -33.54 1.93 -57.03
CA ILE A 52 -33.87 3.30 -57.45
C ILE A 52 -34.18 3.34 -58.95
N HIS A 53 -33.40 2.60 -59.73
CA HIS A 53 -33.57 2.37 -61.17
C HIS A 53 -33.37 0.88 -61.46
N PRO A 54 -33.94 0.33 -62.54
CA PRO A 54 -33.77 -1.08 -62.89
C PRO A 54 -32.31 -1.42 -63.16
N LEU A 55 -31.77 -2.41 -62.45
CA LEU A 55 -30.38 -2.84 -62.59
C LEU A 55 -30.13 -3.69 -63.85
N SER A 56 -29.00 -3.44 -64.53
CA SER A 56 -28.47 -4.33 -65.56
C SER A 56 -28.04 -5.69 -64.99
N GLU A 57 -27.79 -6.69 -65.84
CA GLU A 57 -27.25 -7.99 -65.39
C GLU A 57 -25.91 -7.84 -64.64
N ASN A 58 -25.06 -6.93 -65.10
CA ASN A 58 -23.78 -6.61 -64.45
C ASN A 58 -23.99 -5.88 -63.12
N GLY A 59 -24.97 -4.97 -63.03
CA GLY A 59 -25.33 -4.27 -61.80
C GLY A 59 -25.88 -5.21 -60.72
N LYS A 60 -26.62 -6.25 -61.12
CA LYS A 60 -27.08 -7.30 -60.19
C LYS A 60 -25.91 -8.09 -59.60
N ILE A 61 -24.96 -8.52 -60.44
CA ILE A 61 -23.76 -9.22 -59.98
C ILE A 61 -22.94 -8.34 -59.02
N PHE A 62 -22.75 -7.07 -59.38
CA PHE A 62 -22.07 -6.10 -58.53
C PHE A 62 -22.77 -5.94 -57.17
N THR A 63 -24.10 -5.77 -57.19
CA THR A 63 -24.91 -5.60 -55.97
C THR A 63 -24.83 -6.85 -55.07
N MET A 64 -24.84 -8.06 -55.64
CA MET A 64 -24.68 -9.30 -54.87
C MET A 64 -23.34 -9.34 -54.13
N LEU A 65 -22.24 -8.96 -54.80
CA LEU A 65 -20.92 -8.89 -54.15
C LEU A 65 -20.90 -7.82 -53.06
N LEU A 66 -21.44 -6.62 -53.36
CA LEU A 66 -21.51 -5.51 -52.41
C LEU A 66 -22.25 -5.89 -51.12
N ILE A 67 -23.35 -6.66 -51.22
CA ILE A 67 -24.10 -7.16 -50.07
C ILE A 67 -23.25 -8.10 -49.22
N VAL A 68 -22.60 -9.10 -49.83
CA VAL A 68 -21.80 -10.10 -49.08
C VAL A 68 -20.66 -9.44 -48.31
N PHE A 69 -19.94 -8.51 -48.93
CA PHE A 69 -18.88 -7.76 -48.27
C PHE A 69 -19.43 -6.77 -47.24
N GLY A 70 -20.53 -6.09 -47.56
CA GLY A 70 -21.17 -5.10 -46.70
C GLY A 70 -21.67 -5.69 -45.39
N VAL A 71 -22.43 -6.78 -45.46
CA VAL A 71 -22.94 -7.50 -44.28
C VAL A 71 -21.79 -8.01 -43.41
N SER A 72 -20.74 -8.55 -44.04
CA SER A 72 -19.57 -9.06 -43.31
C SER A 72 -18.84 -7.95 -42.53
N VAL A 73 -18.65 -6.78 -43.14
CA VAL A 73 -17.99 -5.63 -42.51
C VAL A 73 -18.86 -5.03 -41.41
N LEU A 74 -20.17 -4.89 -41.62
CA LEU A 74 -21.08 -4.39 -40.58
C LEU A 74 -21.18 -5.34 -39.40
N GLY A 75 -21.28 -6.66 -39.65
CA GLY A 75 -21.26 -7.67 -38.60
C GLY A 75 -19.99 -7.60 -37.76
N TYR A 76 -18.83 -7.41 -38.39
CA TYR A 76 -17.55 -7.21 -37.69
C TYR A 76 -17.56 -5.92 -36.85
N ILE A 77 -18.07 -4.80 -37.38
CA ILE A 77 -18.15 -3.52 -36.64
C ILE A 77 -19.03 -3.68 -35.39
N VAL A 78 -20.22 -4.29 -35.54
CA VAL A 78 -21.13 -4.53 -34.41
C VAL A 78 -20.47 -5.43 -33.37
N GLY A 79 -19.83 -6.53 -33.79
CA GLY A 79 -19.12 -7.43 -32.90
C GLY A 79 -17.97 -6.75 -32.15
N SER A 80 -17.17 -5.94 -32.86
CA SER A 80 -16.07 -5.16 -32.26
C SER A 80 -16.58 -4.12 -31.26
N LEU A 81 -17.71 -3.45 -31.57
CA LEU A 81 -18.34 -2.50 -30.66
C LEU A 81 -18.85 -3.18 -29.39
N ALA A 82 -19.50 -4.35 -29.52
CA ALA A 82 -19.90 -5.18 -28.38
C ALA A 82 -18.69 -5.55 -27.52
N GLN A 83 -17.60 -6.00 -28.13
CA GLN A 83 -16.37 -6.35 -27.40
C GLN A 83 -15.79 -5.17 -26.63
N ILE A 84 -15.76 -3.96 -27.21
CA ILE A 84 -15.29 -2.74 -26.54
C ILE A 84 -16.18 -2.40 -25.32
N MET A 85 -17.50 -2.58 -25.44
CA MET A 85 -18.43 -2.36 -24.34
C MET A 85 -18.26 -3.38 -23.21
N PHE A 86 -18.10 -4.66 -23.55
CA PHE A 86 -17.93 -5.73 -22.56
C PHE A 86 -16.56 -5.72 -21.88
N GLU A 87 -15.48 -5.36 -22.58
CA GLU A 87 -14.13 -5.31 -22.01
C GLU A 87 -13.87 -4.06 -21.16
N GLY A 88 -14.81 -3.11 -21.08
CA GLY A 88 -14.70 -1.96 -20.18
C GLY A 88 -13.48 -1.06 -20.44
N GLN A 89 -12.84 -1.16 -21.61
CA GLN A 89 -11.57 -0.47 -21.90
C GLN A 89 -11.69 1.05 -21.79
N PHE A 90 -12.89 1.59 -22.04
CA PHE A 90 -13.18 3.01 -21.88
C PHE A 90 -13.08 3.48 -20.42
N GLN A 91 -13.46 2.63 -19.45
CA GLN A 91 -13.32 2.95 -18.02
C GLN A 91 -11.87 2.91 -17.55
N ARG A 92 -11.02 2.03 -18.10
CA ARG A 92 -9.59 1.95 -17.73
C ARG A 92 -8.80 3.22 -18.08
N ILE A 93 -9.06 3.82 -19.25
CA ILE A 93 -8.36 5.05 -19.68
C ILE A 93 -8.83 6.26 -18.86
N MET A 94 -10.14 6.39 -18.62
CA MET A 94 -10.70 7.52 -17.86
C MET A 94 -10.42 7.39 -16.35
N GLY A 95 -10.41 6.16 -15.83
CA GLY A 95 -10.02 5.83 -14.46
C GLY A 95 -8.58 6.22 -14.15
N ARG A 96 -7.65 5.96 -15.08
CA ARG A 96 -6.23 6.32 -14.90
C ARG A 96 -6.00 7.80 -14.61
N LYS A 97 -6.61 8.70 -15.38
CA LYS A 97 -6.49 10.16 -15.13
C LYS A 97 -7.10 10.57 -13.78
N LYS A 98 -8.15 9.88 -13.34
CA LYS A 98 -8.77 10.13 -12.03
C LYS A 98 -7.87 9.66 -10.89
N VAL A 99 -7.21 8.51 -11.06
CA VAL A 99 -6.22 7.97 -10.10
C VAL A 99 -4.99 8.88 -10.02
N GLU A 100 -4.42 9.30 -11.15
CA GLU A 100 -3.27 10.22 -11.17
C GLU A 100 -3.60 11.53 -10.44
N LYS A 101 -4.79 12.12 -10.67
CA LYS A 101 -5.25 13.30 -9.92
C LYS A 101 -5.40 13.05 -8.41
N LYS A 102 -5.86 11.88 -7.99
CA LYS A 102 -5.92 11.52 -6.57
C LYS A 102 -4.52 11.47 -5.96
N ILE A 103 -3.54 10.90 -6.68
CA ILE A 103 -2.13 10.83 -6.24
C ILE A 103 -1.50 12.24 -6.16
N GLU A 104 -1.80 13.12 -7.13
CA GLU A 104 -1.35 14.51 -7.12
C GLU A 104 -1.81 15.27 -5.86
N ALA A 105 -3.00 14.97 -5.36
CA ALA A 105 -3.58 15.61 -4.18
C ALA A 105 -3.04 15.08 -2.82
N LEU A 106 -2.29 13.97 -2.81
CA LEU A 106 -1.74 13.41 -1.57
C LEU A 106 -0.60 14.26 -1.02
N CYS A 107 -0.58 14.47 0.30
CA CYS A 107 0.53 15.04 1.07
C CYS A 107 0.74 14.20 2.34
N ASP A 108 1.97 14.20 2.87
CA ASP A 108 2.35 13.42 4.06
C ASP A 108 2.01 11.92 3.96
N HIS A 109 1.98 11.40 2.72
CA HIS A 109 1.67 10.02 2.40
C HIS A 109 2.92 9.15 2.32
N TYR A 110 2.70 7.83 2.29
CA TYR A 110 3.77 6.86 2.09
C TYR A 110 3.81 6.36 0.64
N ILE A 111 5.01 6.17 0.10
CA ILE A 111 5.21 5.52 -1.20
C ILE A 111 5.69 4.10 -0.96
N VAL A 112 4.99 3.11 -1.48
CA VAL A 112 5.40 1.70 -1.42
C VAL A 112 5.90 1.27 -2.78
N CYS A 113 7.20 1.01 -2.91
CA CYS A 113 7.82 0.56 -4.16
C CYS A 113 7.81 -0.97 -4.21
N GLY A 114 6.99 -1.51 -5.11
CA GLY A 114 6.78 -2.94 -5.31
C GLY A 114 5.60 -3.50 -4.52
N PHE A 115 4.74 -4.25 -5.19
CA PHE A 115 3.57 -4.93 -4.62
C PHE A 115 3.71 -6.46 -4.69
N GLY A 116 4.89 -6.96 -4.33
CA GLY A 116 5.07 -8.39 -4.09
C GLY A 116 4.41 -8.85 -2.78
N ARG A 117 4.74 -10.06 -2.33
CA ARG A 117 4.25 -10.63 -1.05
C ARG A 117 4.41 -9.68 0.14
N MET A 118 5.55 -8.99 0.23
CA MET A 118 5.80 -8.01 1.30
C MET A 118 5.02 -6.71 1.12
N GLY A 119 4.99 -6.16 -0.10
CA GLY A 119 4.26 -4.94 -0.39
C GLY A 119 2.76 -5.08 -0.07
N ALA A 120 2.16 -6.22 -0.44
CA ALA A 120 0.77 -6.54 -0.14
C ALA A 120 0.47 -6.55 1.37
N LEU A 121 1.32 -7.20 2.17
CA LEU A 121 1.16 -7.21 3.63
C LEU A 121 1.27 -5.80 4.23
N ILE A 122 2.25 -5.00 3.79
CA ILE A 122 2.42 -3.63 4.26
C ILE A 122 1.21 -2.76 3.91
N CYS A 123 0.72 -2.86 2.68
CA CYS A 123 -0.46 -2.10 2.24
C CYS A 123 -1.70 -2.48 3.05
N ARG A 124 -1.89 -3.77 3.36
CA ARG A 124 -2.98 -4.23 4.23
C ARG A 124 -2.90 -3.62 5.64
N GLU A 125 -1.71 -3.59 6.24
CA GLU A 125 -1.49 -2.97 7.55
C GLU A 125 -1.73 -1.45 7.52
N PHE A 126 -1.33 -0.78 6.43
CA PHE A 126 -1.56 0.65 6.25
C PHE A 126 -3.04 0.99 6.05
N ALA A 127 -3.75 0.16 5.28
CA ALA A 127 -5.19 0.29 5.07
C ALA A 127 -5.98 0.09 6.37
N ALA A 128 -5.53 -0.81 7.26
CA ALA A 128 -6.14 -1.02 8.56
C ALA A 128 -5.97 0.18 9.53
N LYS A 129 -4.96 1.04 9.33
CA LYS A 129 -4.65 2.21 10.17
C LYS A 129 -4.88 3.57 9.45
N PRO A 130 -5.92 3.62 8.59
CA PRO A 130 -6.10 4.56 7.46
C PRO A 130 -4.93 5.49 7.15
N LEU A 131 -3.73 4.95 6.90
CA LEU A 131 -2.59 5.75 6.50
C LEU A 131 -2.70 6.06 5.00
N PRO A 132 -2.50 7.31 4.54
CA PRO A 132 -2.49 7.61 3.11
C PRO A 132 -1.23 7.03 2.46
N PHE A 133 -1.39 6.23 1.41
CA PHE A 133 -0.26 5.68 0.65
C PHE A 133 -0.57 5.54 -0.84
N VAL A 134 0.50 5.44 -1.63
CA VAL A 134 0.47 5.09 -3.06
C VAL A 134 1.48 3.98 -3.34
N VAL A 135 1.09 3.01 -4.16
CA VAL A 135 1.95 1.90 -4.57
C VAL A 135 2.54 2.15 -5.95
N VAL A 136 3.84 1.95 -6.13
CA VAL A 136 4.51 1.99 -7.45
C VAL A 136 4.80 0.56 -7.89
N GLU A 137 4.23 0.14 -9.00
CA GLU A 137 4.37 -1.23 -9.53
C GLU A 137 4.42 -1.23 -11.06
N LYS A 138 5.29 -2.06 -11.65
CA LYS A 138 5.50 -2.18 -13.10
C LYS A 138 4.85 -3.43 -13.71
N MET A 139 4.64 -4.48 -12.91
CA MET A 139 4.16 -5.78 -13.39
C MET A 139 2.64 -5.79 -13.60
N PRO A 140 2.14 -6.06 -14.83
CA PRO A 140 0.69 -6.05 -15.14
C PRO A 140 -0.14 -6.97 -14.24
N ASP A 141 0.30 -8.21 -14.03
CA ASP A 141 -0.43 -9.21 -13.24
C ASP A 141 -0.60 -8.81 -11.76
N VAL A 142 0.30 -7.96 -11.27
CA VAL A 142 0.27 -7.44 -9.89
C VAL A 142 -0.66 -6.22 -9.81
N ILE A 143 -0.72 -5.42 -10.87
CA ILE A 143 -1.61 -4.26 -10.97
C ILE A 143 -3.09 -4.68 -10.92
N GLU A 144 -3.46 -5.81 -11.52
CA GLU A 144 -4.83 -6.31 -11.43
C GLU A 144 -5.26 -6.59 -9.98
N LYS A 145 -4.33 -7.02 -9.12
CA LYS A 145 -4.59 -7.20 -7.68
C LYS A 145 -4.75 -5.88 -6.95
N LEU A 146 -3.92 -4.90 -7.28
CA LEU A 146 -4.04 -3.54 -6.74
C LEU A 146 -5.39 -2.90 -7.09
N GLU A 147 -5.88 -3.11 -8.32
CA GLU A 147 -7.21 -2.68 -8.75
C GLU A 147 -8.32 -3.39 -7.97
N ALA A 148 -8.20 -4.70 -7.74
CA ALA A 148 -9.18 -5.48 -6.97
C ALA A 148 -9.23 -5.08 -5.49
N ASP A 149 -8.10 -4.72 -4.90
CA ASP A 149 -7.97 -4.28 -3.50
C ASP A 149 -8.33 -2.79 -3.30
N ASP A 150 -8.70 -2.05 -4.37
CA ASP A 150 -8.99 -0.61 -4.39
C ASP A 150 -7.87 0.27 -3.80
N TYR A 151 -6.60 -0.16 -3.94
CA TYR A 151 -5.45 0.64 -3.51
C TYR A 151 -5.08 1.69 -4.57
N LEU A 152 -4.63 2.86 -4.10
CA LEU A 152 -4.03 3.87 -4.98
C LEU A 152 -2.68 3.38 -5.49
N PHE A 153 -2.53 3.28 -6.80
CA PHE A 153 -1.28 2.85 -7.42
C PHE A 153 -0.89 3.69 -8.64
N LEU A 154 0.41 3.74 -8.90
CA LEU A 154 1.03 4.29 -10.08
C LEU A 154 1.73 3.17 -10.84
N ARG A 155 1.37 3.01 -12.12
CA ARG A 155 2.07 2.08 -13.02
C ARG A 155 3.37 2.70 -13.49
N GLY A 156 4.50 2.13 -13.06
CA GLY A 156 5.83 2.61 -13.43
C GLY A 156 6.94 1.83 -12.75
N ASP A 157 8.17 2.05 -13.20
CA ASP A 157 9.35 1.51 -12.54
C ASP A 157 9.76 2.44 -11.40
N ALA A 158 9.87 1.94 -10.18
CA ALA A 158 10.26 2.75 -9.04
C ALA A 158 11.72 3.24 -9.13
N THR A 159 12.54 2.65 -9.99
CA THR A 159 13.88 3.15 -10.30
C THR A 159 13.83 4.45 -11.08
N ASP A 160 12.77 4.73 -11.84
CA ASP A 160 12.69 5.95 -12.65
C ASP A 160 12.27 7.18 -11.82
N ASP A 161 13.09 8.24 -11.91
CA ASP A 161 12.88 9.53 -11.26
C ASP A 161 11.51 10.12 -11.58
N GLU A 162 11.06 10.07 -12.84
CA GLU A 162 9.76 10.61 -13.24
C GLU A 162 8.61 9.88 -12.53
N THR A 163 8.74 8.57 -12.35
CA THR A 163 7.76 7.74 -11.67
C THR A 163 7.66 8.13 -10.20
N LEU A 164 8.79 8.33 -9.50
CA LEU A 164 8.79 8.77 -8.11
C LEU A 164 8.27 10.21 -7.95
N LEU A 165 8.55 11.09 -8.91
CA LEU A 165 8.01 12.45 -8.94
C LEU A 165 6.48 12.45 -9.10
N LYS A 166 5.93 11.63 -10.02
CA LYS A 166 4.49 11.44 -10.19
C LYS A 166 3.84 10.83 -8.95
N ALA A 167 4.54 9.93 -8.26
CA ALA A 167 4.11 9.39 -6.96
C ALA A 167 4.15 10.43 -5.82
N GLY A 168 4.69 11.61 -6.05
CA GLY A 168 4.69 12.71 -5.09
C GLY A 168 5.81 12.65 -4.05
N ILE A 169 6.97 12.08 -4.38
CA ILE A 169 8.07 11.86 -3.43
C ILE A 169 8.54 13.12 -2.68
N LYS A 170 8.46 14.31 -3.32
CA LYS A 170 8.85 15.59 -2.71
C LYS A 170 7.95 16.02 -1.53
N ARG A 171 6.72 15.49 -1.46
CA ARG A 171 5.71 15.80 -0.43
C ARG A 171 5.30 14.58 0.38
N ALA A 172 6.00 13.46 0.18
CA ALA A 172 5.76 12.21 0.89
C ALA A 172 6.40 12.25 2.28
N LYS A 173 5.75 11.61 3.25
CA LYS A 173 6.28 11.42 4.60
C LYS A 173 7.34 10.32 4.67
N GLY A 174 7.24 9.32 3.79
CA GLY A 174 8.23 8.27 3.70
C GLY A 174 8.09 7.37 2.48
N LEU A 175 9.15 6.62 2.19
CA LEU A 175 9.18 5.64 1.11
C LEU A 175 9.62 4.28 1.67
N ILE A 176 8.95 3.24 1.21
CA ILE A 176 9.25 1.85 1.55
C ILE A 176 9.65 1.10 0.27
N SER A 177 10.93 0.74 0.15
CA SER A 177 11.44 -0.04 -0.98
C SER A 177 11.46 -1.52 -0.63
N VAL A 178 10.55 -2.29 -1.24
CA VAL A 178 10.36 -3.72 -0.96
C VAL A 178 10.39 -4.58 -2.23
N VAL A 179 10.96 -4.05 -3.31
CA VAL A 179 11.22 -4.81 -4.54
C VAL A 179 12.17 -5.98 -4.25
N ALA A 180 12.13 -7.01 -5.10
CA ALA A 180 12.86 -8.25 -4.88
C ALA A 180 14.38 -8.10 -5.07
N SER A 181 14.81 -7.17 -5.92
CA SER A 181 16.22 -6.94 -6.24
C SER A 181 16.86 -5.96 -5.26
N ASP A 182 17.92 -6.39 -4.56
CA ASP A 182 18.69 -5.50 -3.68
C ASP A 182 19.35 -4.36 -4.44
N THR A 183 19.79 -4.60 -5.68
CA THR A 183 20.37 -3.56 -6.53
C THR A 183 19.33 -2.49 -6.88
N GLU A 184 18.09 -2.90 -7.21
CA GLU A 184 16.99 -1.94 -7.41
C GLU A 184 16.67 -1.20 -6.11
N ASN A 185 16.64 -1.88 -4.95
CA ASN A 185 16.43 -1.22 -3.66
C ASN A 185 17.51 -0.16 -3.36
N VAL A 186 18.78 -0.42 -3.71
CA VAL A 186 19.86 0.60 -3.58
C VAL A 186 19.59 1.77 -4.51
N TYR A 187 19.25 1.52 -5.77
CA TYR A 187 19.02 2.58 -6.75
C TYR A 187 17.82 3.45 -6.38
N ILE A 188 16.67 2.83 -6.04
CA ILE A 188 15.47 3.52 -5.54
C ILE A 188 15.81 4.37 -4.32
N THR A 189 16.62 3.84 -3.39
CA THR A 189 17.03 4.57 -2.17
C THR A 189 17.88 5.80 -2.52
N LEU A 190 18.83 5.68 -3.45
CA LEU A 190 19.66 6.80 -3.92
C LEU A 190 18.81 7.89 -4.56
N THR A 191 17.99 7.52 -5.55
CA THR A 191 17.08 8.46 -6.23
C THR A 191 16.13 9.12 -5.24
N ALA A 192 15.55 8.35 -4.31
CA ALA A 192 14.64 8.89 -3.31
C ALA A 192 15.31 9.91 -2.39
N ARG A 193 16.55 9.65 -1.94
CA ARG A 193 17.32 10.56 -1.09
C ARG A 193 17.75 11.81 -1.86
N GLU A 194 18.07 11.70 -3.15
CA GLU A 194 18.39 12.83 -4.01
C GLU A 194 17.18 13.74 -4.26
N LEU A 195 16.03 13.16 -4.58
CA LEU A 195 14.79 13.90 -4.85
C LEU A 195 14.18 14.53 -3.59
N ASN A 196 14.40 13.93 -2.42
CA ASN A 196 13.93 14.43 -1.14
C ASN A 196 14.94 14.10 0.00
N PRO A 197 15.85 15.03 0.34
CA PRO A 197 16.88 14.83 1.36
C PRO A 197 16.37 14.55 2.77
N ASP A 198 15.11 14.90 3.10
CA ASP A 198 14.52 14.72 4.43
C ASP A 198 13.58 13.50 4.52
N LEU A 199 13.36 12.79 3.41
CA LEU A 199 12.44 11.67 3.35
C LEU A 199 12.85 10.54 4.30
N TYR A 200 11.90 9.96 5.02
CA TYR A 200 12.15 8.73 5.76
C TYR A 200 12.13 7.53 4.79
N ILE A 201 13.26 6.85 4.63
CA ILE A 201 13.40 5.74 3.67
C ILE A 201 13.60 4.43 4.43
N LEU A 202 12.65 3.51 4.28
CA LEU A 202 12.76 2.13 4.74
C LEU A 202 13.08 1.23 3.54
N ALA A 203 14.23 0.57 3.55
CA ALA A 203 14.63 -0.34 2.50
C ALA A 203 14.68 -1.79 2.98
N ARG A 204 14.21 -2.71 2.13
CA ARG A 204 14.39 -4.14 2.31
C ARG A 204 15.79 -4.56 1.86
N SER A 205 16.44 -5.39 2.67
CA SER A 205 17.65 -6.14 2.32
C SER A 205 17.30 -7.62 2.17
N GLY A 206 17.59 -8.21 1.02
CA GLY A 206 17.40 -9.63 0.74
C GLY A 206 18.65 -10.47 0.95
N ALA A 207 19.82 -9.94 0.61
CA ALA A 207 21.12 -10.60 0.75
C ALA A 207 21.91 -10.05 1.96
N GLU A 208 22.87 -10.86 2.39
CA GLU A 208 23.83 -10.49 3.43
C GLU A 208 24.78 -9.39 2.91
N GLY A 209 25.04 -8.36 3.72
CA GLY A 209 25.90 -7.22 3.36
C GLY A 209 25.25 -6.14 2.48
N SER A 210 24.04 -6.36 1.95
CA SER A 210 23.27 -5.32 1.25
C SER A 210 22.81 -4.20 2.18
N ASP A 211 22.71 -4.47 3.49
CA ASP A 211 22.26 -3.51 4.49
C ASP A 211 23.21 -2.30 4.63
N ILE A 212 24.53 -2.55 4.58
CA ILE A 212 25.55 -1.49 4.62
C ILE A 212 25.43 -0.61 3.38
N LYS A 213 25.22 -1.21 2.20
CA LYS A 213 25.07 -0.48 0.93
C LYS A 213 23.81 0.39 0.95
N LEU A 214 22.69 -0.14 1.43
CA LEU A 214 21.43 0.61 1.56
C LEU A 214 21.53 1.76 2.56
N LYS A 215 22.19 1.57 3.70
CA LYS A 215 22.45 2.66 4.65
C LYS A 215 23.30 3.76 4.03
N ARG A 216 24.38 3.40 3.31
CA ARG A 216 25.24 4.36 2.60
C ARG A 216 24.51 5.10 1.48
N ALA A 217 23.55 4.45 0.83
CA ALA A 217 22.69 5.06 -0.17
C ALA A 217 21.69 6.08 0.41
N GLY A 218 21.56 6.16 1.75
CA GLY A 218 20.68 7.10 2.41
C GLY A 218 19.40 6.49 2.98
N ALA A 219 19.30 5.16 3.10
CA ALA A 219 18.19 4.55 3.82
C ALA A 219 18.21 4.94 5.31
N SER A 220 17.09 5.48 5.80
CA SER A 220 16.91 5.81 7.22
C SER A 220 16.83 4.54 8.08
N LYS A 221 16.22 3.48 7.52
CA LYS A 221 16.14 2.17 8.16
C LYS A 221 16.27 1.08 7.11
N VAL A 222 17.01 0.03 7.46
CA VAL A 222 17.08 -1.19 6.66
C VAL A 222 16.52 -2.34 7.47
N ILE A 223 15.67 -3.15 6.83
CA ILE A 223 15.09 -4.36 7.40
C ILE A 223 15.52 -5.55 6.53
N SER A 224 16.02 -6.61 7.17
CA SER A 224 16.29 -7.90 6.51
C SER A 224 15.26 -8.94 6.97
N PRO A 225 14.18 -9.16 6.19
CA PRO A 225 13.11 -10.06 6.58
C PRO A 225 13.57 -11.51 6.73
N TYR A 226 14.54 -11.95 5.91
CA TYR A 226 15.04 -13.32 5.97
C TYR A 226 15.88 -13.59 7.21
N LEU A 227 16.69 -12.62 7.66
CA LEU A 227 17.42 -12.75 8.92
C LEU A 227 16.46 -12.73 10.11
N ILE A 228 15.48 -11.82 10.11
CA ILE A 228 14.48 -11.73 11.18
C ILE A 228 13.64 -13.01 11.23
N GLY A 229 13.10 -13.43 10.08
CA GLY A 229 12.29 -14.64 9.97
C GLY A 229 13.08 -15.91 10.30
N GLY A 230 14.30 -16.04 9.78
CA GLY A 230 15.19 -17.17 10.06
C GLY A 230 15.55 -17.27 11.54
N SER A 231 15.93 -16.14 12.16
CA SER A 231 16.21 -16.08 13.59
C SER A 231 14.97 -16.45 14.41
N ARG A 232 13.79 -15.93 14.05
CA ARG A 232 12.53 -16.22 14.73
C ARG A 232 12.16 -17.70 14.64
N MET A 233 12.27 -18.31 13.45
CA MET A 233 12.02 -19.75 13.26
C MET A 233 13.00 -20.61 14.08
N ALA A 234 14.28 -20.25 14.12
CA ALA A 234 15.26 -20.96 14.93
C ALA A 234 14.92 -20.85 16.43
N GLN A 235 14.55 -19.65 16.91
CA GLN A 235 14.14 -19.46 18.30
C GLN A 235 12.86 -20.21 18.65
N ALA A 236 11.92 -20.37 17.71
CA ALA A 236 10.69 -21.14 17.95
C ALA A 236 10.98 -22.62 18.24
N ILE A 237 12.07 -23.18 17.67
CA ILE A 237 12.51 -24.55 17.96
C ILE A 237 13.41 -24.59 19.20
N LEU A 238 14.37 -23.67 19.29
CA LEU A 238 15.37 -23.67 20.37
C LEU A 238 14.78 -23.27 21.72
N ARG A 239 13.77 -22.38 21.71
CA ARG A 239 13.18 -21.74 22.88
C ARG A 239 11.68 -21.45 22.65
N PRO A 240 10.84 -22.47 22.36
CA PRO A 240 9.42 -22.28 22.03
C PRO A 240 8.69 -21.43 23.06
N ASN A 241 8.79 -21.79 24.35
CA ASN A 241 8.12 -21.07 25.44
C ASN A 241 8.53 -19.58 25.55
N VAL A 242 9.75 -19.22 25.13
CA VAL A 242 10.21 -17.81 25.16
C VAL A 242 9.59 -17.04 23.99
N VAL A 243 9.49 -17.67 22.82
CA VAL A 243 8.86 -17.11 21.63
C VAL A 243 7.37 -16.89 21.87
N ASP A 244 6.69 -17.89 22.41
CA ASP A 244 5.27 -17.85 22.77
C ASP A 244 4.99 -16.73 23.78
N PHE A 245 5.84 -16.61 24.81
CA PHE A 245 5.72 -15.53 25.79
C PHE A 245 5.85 -14.14 25.16
N ILE A 246 6.81 -13.95 24.24
CA ILE A 246 6.97 -12.67 23.52
C ILE A 246 5.74 -12.40 22.66
N GLU A 247 5.17 -13.41 22.00
CA GLU A 247 3.96 -13.26 21.17
C GLU A 247 2.72 -12.92 22.01
N ILE A 248 2.55 -13.55 23.17
CA ILE A 248 1.47 -13.19 24.10
C ILE A 248 1.67 -11.75 24.60
N ALA A 249 2.90 -11.37 24.98
CA ALA A 249 3.19 -10.05 25.53
C ALA A 249 3.12 -8.89 24.52
N THR A 250 3.31 -9.18 23.22
CA THR A 250 3.34 -8.16 22.14
C THR A 250 2.17 -8.26 21.17
N GLY A 251 1.43 -9.38 21.19
CA GLY A 251 0.26 -9.63 20.37
C GLY A 251 -0.98 -8.93 20.90
N ARG A 252 -1.89 -8.55 19.99
CA ARG A 252 -3.17 -7.93 20.36
C ARG A 252 -4.31 -8.93 20.57
N GLU A 253 -4.13 -10.18 20.18
CA GLU A 253 -5.22 -11.18 20.11
C GLU A 253 -5.42 -11.98 21.41
N HIS A 254 -4.46 -11.99 22.34
CA HIS A 254 -4.61 -12.61 23.66
C HIS A 254 -4.61 -11.52 24.75
N LEU A 255 -5.77 -11.32 25.38
CA LEU A 255 -6.11 -10.20 26.27
C LEU A 255 -5.46 -10.25 27.66
N GLU A 256 -4.67 -11.28 27.99
CA GLU A 256 -4.23 -11.50 29.37
C GLU A 256 -3.01 -10.66 29.77
N LEU A 257 -2.04 -10.42 28.89
CA LEU A 257 -0.82 -9.67 29.22
C LEU A 257 -0.44 -8.71 28.09
N GLN A 258 -0.27 -7.43 28.41
CA GLN A 258 0.10 -6.38 27.46
C GLN A 258 1.40 -5.70 27.87
N MET A 259 2.23 -5.35 26.89
CA MET A 259 3.42 -4.55 27.09
C MET A 259 3.18 -3.10 26.64
N GLU A 260 3.30 -2.16 27.58
CA GLU A 260 2.98 -0.73 27.34
C GLU A 260 4.05 0.21 27.88
N GLU A 261 4.07 1.43 27.36
CA GLU A 261 4.95 2.52 27.81
C GLU A 261 4.17 3.50 28.70
N ILE A 262 4.62 3.70 29.95
CA ILE A 262 4.05 4.70 30.87
C ILE A 262 5.09 5.77 31.19
N ILE A 263 4.77 7.02 30.89
CA ILE A 263 5.65 8.16 31.17
C ILE A 263 5.37 8.68 32.58
N ILE A 264 6.42 8.92 33.38
CA ILE A 264 6.30 9.58 34.68
C ILE A 264 6.21 11.10 34.45
N PRO A 265 5.06 11.73 34.71
CA PRO A 265 4.93 13.16 34.50
C PRO A 265 5.76 13.92 35.54
N PRO A 266 6.23 15.14 35.22
CA PRO A 266 7.03 15.94 36.16
C PRO A 266 6.33 16.28 37.47
N HIS A 267 5.00 16.27 37.49
CA HIS A 267 4.16 16.54 38.67
C HIS A 267 3.79 15.26 39.44
N SER A 268 4.31 14.09 39.04
CA SER A 268 4.04 12.84 39.74
C SER A 268 4.65 12.88 41.14
N GLY A 269 3.87 12.51 42.15
CA GLY A 269 4.38 12.40 43.53
C GLY A 269 5.39 11.26 43.72
N PHE A 270 5.63 10.44 42.69
CA PHE A 270 6.66 9.39 42.68
C PHE A 270 8.02 9.87 42.16
N VAL A 271 8.16 11.13 41.73
CA VAL A 271 9.46 11.67 41.30
C VAL A 271 10.42 11.73 42.49
N GLY A 272 11.63 11.18 42.31
CA GLY A 272 12.68 11.10 43.33
C GLY A 272 12.59 9.87 44.23
N GLU A 273 11.46 9.16 44.22
CA GLU A 273 11.26 7.92 44.96
C GLU A 273 11.96 6.73 44.32
N ASN A 274 12.17 5.67 45.09
CA ASN A 274 12.71 4.42 44.57
C ASN A 274 11.60 3.45 44.18
N LEU A 275 11.95 2.45 43.38
CA LEU A 275 10.98 1.50 42.84
C LEU A 275 10.26 0.70 43.92
N ILE A 276 10.92 0.40 45.05
CA ILE A 276 10.30 -0.28 46.19
C ILE A 276 9.31 0.60 46.96
N SER A 277 9.65 1.87 47.22
CA SER A 277 8.80 2.82 47.93
C SER A 277 7.61 3.27 47.10
N SER A 278 7.75 3.29 45.77
CA SER A 278 6.64 3.58 44.85
C SER A 278 5.47 2.59 44.98
N GLY A 279 5.73 1.37 45.47
CA GLY A 279 4.71 0.35 45.64
C GLY A 279 4.12 -0.20 44.35
N PHE A 280 4.56 0.23 43.16
CA PHE A 280 3.93 -0.09 41.87
C PHE A 280 3.65 -1.58 41.69
N ARG A 281 4.66 -2.44 41.94
CA ARG A 281 4.52 -3.90 41.82
C ARG A 281 3.48 -4.48 42.80
N LYS A 282 3.44 -3.97 44.04
CA LYS A 282 2.53 -4.47 45.09
C LYS A 282 1.10 -3.97 44.92
N GLU A 283 0.93 -2.72 44.49
CA GLU A 283 -0.40 -2.09 44.37
C GLU A 283 -1.13 -2.49 43.08
N THR A 284 -0.39 -2.79 42.01
CA THR A 284 -0.97 -3.02 40.68
C THR A 284 -0.72 -4.43 40.16
N GLY A 285 0.32 -5.14 40.62
CA GLY A 285 0.69 -6.44 40.09
C GLY A 285 1.47 -6.39 38.76
N VAL A 286 1.74 -5.19 38.22
CA VAL A 286 2.51 -5.05 36.98
C VAL A 286 3.99 -5.44 37.17
N MET A 287 4.57 -6.04 36.13
CA MET A 287 6.00 -6.24 36.02
C MET A 287 6.65 -5.04 35.35
N ILE A 288 7.69 -4.49 35.97
CA ILE A 288 8.48 -3.41 35.39
C ILE A 288 9.67 -4.03 34.68
N VAL A 289 9.63 -4.06 33.36
CA VAL A 289 10.62 -4.69 32.48
C VAL A 289 11.85 -3.81 32.34
N GLY A 290 11.64 -2.50 32.23
CA GLY A 290 12.72 -1.53 32.06
C GLY A 290 12.29 -0.09 32.35
N ILE A 291 13.28 0.78 32.51
CA ILE A 291 13.10 2.23 32.65
C ILE A 291 14.02 2.91 31.63
N LYS A 292 13.42 3.62 30.68
CA LYS A 292 14.14 4.53 29.80
C LYS A 292 14.27 5.86 30.50
N LYS A 293 15.49 6.22 30.86
CA LYS A 293 15.80 7.51 31.47
C LYS A 293 15.54 8.66 30.49
N SER A 294 15.28 9.84 31.02
CA SER A 294 15.17 11.09 30.23
C SER A 294 16.40 11.36 29.35
N THR A 295 17.57 10.85 29.74
CA THR A 295 18.83 10.88 28.96
C THR A 295 18.84 9.95 27.74
N GLY A 296 17.83 9.09 27.59
CA GLY A 296 17.74 8.06 26.55
C GLY A 296 18.35 6.71 26.96
N ARG A 297 19.04 6.63 28.10
CA ARG A 297 19.62 5.37 28.61
C ARG A 297 18.52 4.40 29.03
N MET A 298 18.57 3.17 28.54
CA MET A 298 17.68 2.09 28.97
C MET A 298 18.28 1.32 30.15
N VAL A 299 17.51 1.17 31.23
CA VAL A 299 17.84 0.33 32.39
C VAL A 299 16.91 -0.88 32.37
N PHE A 300 17.43 -2.06 32.03
CA PHE A 300 16.68 -3.31 32.03
C PHE A 300 16.66 -3.93 33.43
N ASN A 301 15.54 -4.57 33.80
CA ASN A 301 15.35 -5.17 35.12
C ASN A 301 15.76 -4.23 36.27
N PRO A 302 15.11 -3.06 36.42
CA PRO A 302 15.50 -2.06 37.39
C PRO A 302 15.44 -2.62 38.82
N GLU A 303 16.54 -2.46 39.55
CA GLU A 303 16.66 -2.88 40.94
C GLU A 303 15.68 -2.10 41.82
N SER A 304 15.33 -2.67 42.98
CA SER A 304 14.39 -2.09 43.95
C SER A 304 14.75 -0.66 44.39
N HIS A 305 16.04 -0.32 44.40
CA HIS A 305 16.54 0.99 44.81
C HIS A 305 16.65 2.01 43.66
N THR A 306 16.32 1.61 42.42
CA THR A 306 16.37 2.49 41.25
C THR A 306 15.44 3.67 41.47
N ARG A 307 15.97 4.89 41.33
CA ARG A 307 15.19 6.12 41.49
C ARG A 307 14.42 6.47 40.22
N LEU A 308 13.19 6.91 40.42
CA LEU A 308 12.30 7.40 39.38
C LEU A 308 12.54 8.90 39.18
N GLU A 309 12.78 9.32 37.94
CA GLU A 309 12.97 10.72 37.59
C GLU A 309 11.80 11.23 36.74
N ALA A 310 11.61 12.54 36.73
CA ALA A 310 10.63 13.17 35.85
C ALA A 310 10.94 12.84 34.39
N ARG A 311 9.91 12.45 33.63
CA ARG A 311 9.98 12.03 32.22
C ARG A 311 10.68 10.70 31.97
N ASP A 312 10.96 9.91 33.00
CA ASP A 312 11.32 8.51 32.78
C ASP A 312 10.14 7.77 32.11
N THR A 313 10.44 6.87 31.18
CA THR A 313 9.46 5.99 30.55
C THR A 313 9.61 4.59 31.14
N LEU A 314 8.57 4.13 31.83
CA LEU A 314 8.46 2.77 32.33
C LEU A 314 7.97 1.86 31.20
N ILE A 315 8.69 0.77 30.97
CA ILE A 315 8.23 -0.34 30.12
C ILE A 315 7.61 -1.37 31.05
N VAL A 316 6.30 -1.55 30.98
CA VAL A 316 5.54 -2.40 31.89
C VAL A 316 4.88 -3.55 31.15
N LEU A 317 4.73 -4.67 31.84
CA LEU A 317 4.03 -5.86 31.38
C LEU A 317 3.01 -6.30 32.44
N GLY A 318 1.76 -6.48 32.04
CA GLY A 318 0.70 -6.93 32.95
C GLY A 318 -0.67 -6.96 32.29
N GLU A 319 -1.71 -7.29 33.05
CA GLU A 319 -3.10 -7.19 32.59
C GLU A 319 -3.47 -5.74 32.27
N GLN A 320 -4.38 -5.54 31.32
CA GLN A 320 -4.82 -4.20 30.90
C GLN A 320 -5.35 -3.36 32.09
N SER A 321 -6.11 -3.98 33.00
CA SER A 321 -6.64 -3.35 34.21
C SER A 321 -5.53 -2.86 35.16
N ALA A 322 -4.47 -3.65 35.30
CA ALA A 322 -3.31 -3.34 36.14
C ALA A 322 -2.47 -2.19 35.55
N ILE A 323 -2.28 -2.18 34.23
CA ILE A 323 -1.58 -1.11 33.51
C ILE A 323 -2.33 0.20 33.64
N GLN A 324 -3.65 0.20 33.39
CA GLN A 324 -4.49 1.39 33.56
C GLN A 324 -4.45 1.94 34.98
N LYS A 325 -4.46 1.04 35.99
CA LYS A 325 -4.32 1.45 37.39
C LYS A 325 -2.97 2.11 37.65
N LEU A 326 -1.87 1.57 37.12
CA LEU A 326 -0.55 2.19 37.26
C LEU A 326 -0.51 3.57 36.59
N GLU A 327 -1.04 3.68 35.37
CA GLU A 327 -1.10 4.95 34.63
C GLU A 327 -1.87 6.01 35.43
N TYR A 328 -3.02 5.65 36.01
CA TYR A 328 -3.78 6.52 36.89
C TYR A 328 -2.99 6.95 38.14
N LEU A 329 -2.31 6.00 38.81
CA LEU A 329 -1.50 6.30 39.99
C LEU A 329 -0.39 7.31 39.68
N VAL A 330 0.31 7.12 38.56
CA VAL A 330 1.45 7.95 38.16
C VAL A 330 1.00 9.39 37.82
N GLN A 331 -0.23 9.58 37.34
CA GLN A 331 -0.82 10.89 37.06
C GLN A 331 -1.44 11.56 38.31
N CYS A 332 -1.89 10.78 39.29
CA CYS A 332 -2.54 11.29 40.50
C CYS A 332 -1.51 11.83 41.52
N ALA A 333 -1.40 13.16 41.65
CA ALA A 333 -0.45 13.79 42.57
C ALA A 333 -0.69 13.43 44.06
N THR A 334 -1.95 13.28 44.48
CA THR A 334 -2.31 12.99 45.89
C THR A 334 -2.20 11.50 46.25
N CYS A 335 -2.37 10.60 45.29
CA CYS A 335 -2.35 9.15 45.51
C CYS A 335 -0.95 8.65 45.93
N ALA A 336 0.11 9.35 45.49
CA ALA A 336 1.47 8.95 45.75
C ALA A 336 1.84 9.00 47.24
N GLU A 337 1.46 10.06 47.95
CA GLU A 337 1.87 10.25 49.36
C GLU A 337 1.39 9.11 50.27
N ASP A 338 0.13 8.68 50.10
CA ASP A 338 -0.46 7.62 50.92
C ASP A 338 0.17 6.26 50.62
N ILE A 339 0.53 5.99 49.38
CA ILE A 339 1.17 4.74 48.96
C ILE A 339 2.62 4.72 49.44
N ILE A 340 3.36 5.82 49.23
CA ILE A 340 4.76 5.94 49.66
C ILE A 340 4.88 5.77 51.17
N LYS A 341 3.98 6.37 51.97
CA LYS A 341 3.96 6.19 53.44
C LYS A 341 3.76 4.72 53.84
N ARG A 342 2.88 3.98 53.17
CA ARG A 342 2.63 2.56 53.45
C ARG A 342 3.83 1.66 53.16
N HIS A 343 4.63 1.99 52.14
CA HIS A 343 5.75 1.14 51.71
C HIS A 343 7.10 1.57 52.30
N LYS A 344 7.32 2.86 52.61
CA LYS A 344 8.52 3.32 53.37
C LYS A 344 8.57 2.79 54.79
N GLY A 345 7.43 2.66 55.48
CA GLY A 345 7.38 2.12 56.85
C GLY A 345 7.74 0.63 56.98
N LYS A 346 7.80 -0.11 55.86
CA LYS A 346 8.17 -1.55 55.84
C LYS A 346 9.61 -1.81 55.40
N SER A 347 10.29 -0.88 54.74
CA SER A 347 11.68 -1.11 54.27
C SER A 347 12.71 -1.06 55.39
N ASP A 348 12.43 -0.30 56.46
CA ASP A 348 13.39 -0.11 57.56
C ASP A 348 13.31 -1.21 58.63
N GLY A 349 12.28 -2.07 58.59
CA GLY A 349 12.05 -3.12 59.59
C GLY A 349 12.67 -4.49 59.27
N ASP A 350 13.04 -4.78 58.02
CA ASP A 350 13.50 -6.11 57.60
C ASP A 350 15.05 -6.25 57.56
N GLY A 351 15.78 -5.19 57.92
CA GLY A 351 17.25 -5.15 57.89
C GLY A 351 17.95 -5.66 59.15
N GLN A 352 17.23 -6.08 60.20
CA GLN A 352 17.83 -6.40 61.52
C GLN A 352 17.68 -7.85 62.00
N VAL A 353 17.14 -8.77 61.19
CA VAL A 353 17.00 -10.17 61.59
C VAL A 353 17.64 -11.09 60.56
N ARG A 354 18.98 -11.06 60.47
CA ARG A 354 19.78 -12.13 59.82
C ARG A 354 21.27 -12.03 60.16
N GLU A 355 21.58 -11.93 61.45
CA GLU A 355 22.87 -12.40 61.98
C GLU A 355 22.60 -13.13 63.29
N ARG A 356 22.50 -14.46 63.19
CA ARG A 356 22.86 -15.45 64.22
C ARG A 356 22.80 -16.86 63.63
#